data_AF-A0A939PTS3-F1
#
_entry.id   AF-A0A939PTS3-F1
#
_cell.length_a   1.000
_cell.length_b   1.000
_cell.length_c   1.000
_cell.angle_alpha   90.00
_cell.angle_beta   90.00
_cell.angle_gamma   90.00
#
_symmetry.space_group_name_H-M   'P 1'
#
loop_
_entity.id
_entity.type
_entity.pdbx_description
1 polymer ?
#
loop_
_entity_poly.entity_id
_entity_poly.type
_entity_poly.pdbx_seq_one_letter_code
_entity_poly.pdbx_strand_id
1 'polypeptide(L)'
;MPVRPLSPGAVGDGPDGSLVDLAYGLGEQYEREGDLEQAAQWYRRAAEADRGRAALRLGDVLGRLADERPPASERLLAEATRWIAGAPDATTPDAIELITDMLNRHQRAAARRGLEAQPAG
;
A
#
# COMPACT_ATOMS: atom_id res chain seq x y z
N MET A 1 -25.82 32.70 -20.01
CA MET A 1 -24.54 32.00 -20.25
C MET A 1 -24.84 30.50 -20.28
N PRO A 2 -24.52 29.74 -21.33
CA PRO A 2 -24.73 28.30 -21.31
C PRO A 2 -23.62 27.65 -20.48
N VAL A 3 -24.01 26.96 -19.41
CA VAL A 3 -23.12 26.09 -18.66
C VAL A 3 -22.76 24.89 -19.52
N ARG A 4 -21.47 24.68 -19.73
CA ARG A 4 -20.91 23.55 -20.46
C ARG A 4 -21.25 22.27 -19.68
N PRO A 5 -21.91 21.25 -20.27
CA PRO A 5 -22.11 20.00 -19.56
C PRO A 5 -20.74 19.37 -19.33
N LEU A 6 -20.39 19.16 -18.07
CA LEU A 6 -19.28 18.31 -17.70
C LEU A 6 -19.62 16.93 -18.25
N SER A 7 -18.80 16.38 -19.13
CA SER A 7 -18.87 14.97 -19.48
C SER A 7 -18.13 14.19 -18.40
N PRO A 8 -18.80 13.49 -17.46
CA PRO A 8 -18.10 12.52 -16.64
C PRO A 8 -17.82 11.28 -17.50
N GLY A 9 -16.57 11.15 -17.94
CA GLY A 9 -16.01 9.89 -18.40
C GLY A 9 -15.85 8.91 -17.25
N ALA A 10 -16.95 8.51 -16.62
CA ALA A 10 -17.00 7.48 -15.60
C ALA A 10 -17.86 6.32 -16.10
N VAL A 11 -17.40 5.67 -17.18
CA VAL A 11 -17.84 4.30 -17.47
C VAL A 11 -17.06 3.38 -16.53
N GLY A 12 -17.55 3.32 -15.29
CA GLY A 12 -17.47 2.14 -14.45
C GLY A 12 -18.90 1.62 -14.34
N ASP A 13 -19.38 0.95 -15.38
CA ASP A 13 -20.76 0.45 -15.41
C ASP A 13 -20.84 -0.84 -14.57
N GLY A 14 -20.97 -0.64 -13.26
CA GLY A 14 -21.15 -1.69 -12.25
C GLY A 14 -21.08 -1.12 -10.83
N PRO A 15 -21.86 -1.63 -9.85
CA PRO A 15 -21.79 -1.22 -8.44
C PRO A 15 -20.39 -1.41 -7.84
N ASP A 16 -19.59 -2.28 -8.46
CA ASP A 16 -18.24 -2.65 -8.07
C ASP A 16 -17.26 -1.48 -8.21
N GLY A 17 -17.36 -0.65 -9.25
CA GLY A 17 -16.46 0.50 -9.44
C GLY A 17 -16.57 1.53 -8.30
N SER A 18 -17.81 1.81 -7.88
CA SER A 18 -18.08 2.75 -6.78
C SER A 18 -17.64 2.19 -5.42
N LEU A 19 -17.80 0.90 -5.17
CA LEU A 19 -17.33 0.28 -3.93
C LEU A 19 -15.81 0.29 -3.83
N VAL A 20 -15.12 0.13 -4.96
CA VAL A 20 -13.66 0.16 -5.05
C VAL A 20 -13.10 1.57 -4.85
N ASP A 21 -13.77 2.60 -5.39
CA ASP A 21 -13.47 4.01 -5.06
C ASP A 21 -13.63 4.30 -3.58
N LEU A 22 -14.72 3.83 -2.98
CA LEU A 22 -14.98 4.00 -1.55
C LEU A 22 -13.95 3.27 -0.69
N ALA A 23 -13.59 2.03 -1.04
CA ALA A 23 -12.56 1.27 -0.35
C ALA A 23 -11.20 1.96 -0.45
N TYR A 24 -10.84 2.49 -1.62
CA TYR A 24 -9.61 3.26 -1.79
C TYR A 24 -9.62 4.54 -0.94
N GLY A 25 -10.71 5.31 -0.94
CA GLY A 25 -10.85 6.52 -0.15
C GLY A 25 -10.83 6.28 1.36
N LEU A 26 -11.44 5.18 1.83
CA LEU A 26 -11.35 4.75 3.22
C LEU A 26 -9.91 4.37 3.59
N GLY A 27 -9.20 3.67 2.70
CA GLY A 27 -7.77 3.38 2.87
C GLY A 27 -6.94 4.65 3.11
N GLU A 28 -7.14 5.67 2.27
CA GLU A 28 -6.44 6.96 2.40
C GLU A 28 -6.81 7.69 3.70
N GLN A 29 -8.06 7.60 4.15
CA GLN A 29 -8.49 8.20 5.40
C GLN A 29 -7.79 7.54 6.60
N TYR A 30 -7.83 6.21 6.71
CA TYR A 30 -7.18 5.49 7.80
C TYR A 30 -5.66 5.67 7.78
N GLU A 31 -5.04 5.74 6.60
CA GLU A 31 -3.61 6.03 6.47
C GLU A 31 -3.25 7.40 7.06
N ARG A 32 -4.09 8.42 6.84
CA ARG A 32 -3.91 9.76 7.42
C ARG A 32 -4.13 9.78 8.93
N GLU A 33 -5.00 8.92 9.44
CA GLU A 33 -5.21 8.72 10.88
C GLU A 33 -4.07 7.92 11.53
N GLY A 34 -3.19 7.30 10.73
CA GLY A 34 -2.08 6.47 11.19
C GLY A 34 -2.48 5.03 11.48
N ASP A 35 -3.73 4.64 11.22
CA ASP A 35 -4.22 3.28 11.42
C ASP A 35 -3.89 2.43 10.18
N LEU A 36 -2.62 2.02 10.10
CA LEU A 36 -2.09 1.26 8.96
C LEU A 36 -2.77 -0.11 8.80
N GLU A 37 -3.29 -0.71 9.89
CA GLU A 37 -3.99 -2.00 9.82
C GLU A 37 -5.35 -1.88 9.12
N GLN A 38 -6.12 -0.84 9.45
CA GLN A 38 -7.38 -0.57 8.76
C GLN A 38 -7.12 -0.11 7.33
N ALA A 39 -6.13 0.76 7.11
CA ALA A 39 -5.75 1.20 5.77
C ALA A 39 -5.41 0.01 4.85
N ALA A 40 -4.60 -0.94 5.33
CA ALA A 40 -4.25 -2.14 4.58
C ALA A 40 -5.49 -2.98 4.20
N GLN A 41 -6.47 -3.14 5.10
CA GLN A 41 -7.68 -3.91 4.81
C GLN A 41 -8.52 -3.27 3.69
N TRP A 42 -8.67 -1.96 3.73
CA TRP A 42 -9.45 -1.23 2.72
C TRP A 42 -8.74 -1.18 1.37
N TYR A 43 -7.42 -0.96 1.37
CA TYR A 43 -6.63 -1.03 0.14
C TYR A 43 -6.59 -2.44 -0.45
N ARG A 44 -6.59 -3.51 0.36
CA ARG A 44 -6.66 -4.90 -0.12
C ARG A 44 -7.94 -5.16 -0.91
N ARG A 45 -9.09 -4.71 -0.41
CA ARG A 45 -10.37 -4.79 -1.12
C ARG A 45 -10.34 -4.03 -2.45
N ALA A 46 -9.71 -2.86 -2.47
CA ALA A 46 -9.58 -2.08 -3.71
C ALA A 46 -8.60 -2.72 -4.71
N ALA A 47 -7.52 -3.34 -4.22
CA ALA A 47 -6.53 -4.04 -5.04
C ALA A 47 -7.08 -5.36 -5.62
N GLU A 48 -7.95 -6.06 -4.88
CA GLU A 48 -8.66 -7.27 -5.35
C GLU A 48 -9.54 -6.99 -6.57
N ALA A 49 -10.06 -5.77 -6.70
CA ALA A 49 -10.86 -5.34 -7.84
C ALA A 49 -10.04 -4.65 -8.94
N ASP A 50 -8.76 -5.02 -9.05
CA ASP A 50 -7.83 -4.65 -10.12
C ASP A 50 -7.39 -3.18 -10.15
N ARG A 51 -7.42 -2.46 -9.01
CA ARG A 51 -6.75 -1.15 -8.94
C ARG A 51 -5.25 -1.32 -8.69
N GLY A 52 -4.46 -1.26 -9.76
CA GLY A 52 -2.99 -1.21 -9.67
C GLY A 52 -2.47 -0.15 -8.70
N ARG A 53 -3.10 1.04 -8.68
CA ARG A 53 -2.77 2.10 -7.68
C ARG A 53 -3.07 1.69 -6.24
N ALA A 54 -4.14 0.93 -5.99
CA ALA A 54 -4.46 0.45 -4.64
C ALA A 54 -3.44 -0.60 -4.18
N ALA A 55 -2.93 -1.44 -5.09
CA ALA A 55 -1.87 -2.39 -4.77
C ALA A 55 -0.55 -1.71 -4.39
N LEU A 56 -0.19 -0.61 -5.06
CA LEU A 56 0.97 0.22 -4.68
C LEU A 56 0.79 0.85 -3.30
N ARG A 57 -0.37 1.46 -3.02
CA ARG A 57 -0.69 2.02 -1.70
C ARG A 57 -0.67 0.97 -0.61
N LEU A 58 -1.25 -0.20 -0.87
CA LEU A 58 -1.23 -1.34 0.05
C LEU A 58 0.20 -1.78 0.35
N GLY A 59 1.06 -1.83 -0.67
CA GLY A 59 2.47 -2.17 -0.53
C GLY A 59 3.22 -1.21 0.39
N ASP A 60 3.03 0.11 0.24
CA ASP A 60 3.63 1.11 1.13
C ASP A 60 3.16 0.95 2.59
N VAL A 61 1.85 0.84 2.79
CA VAL A 61 1.25 0.68 4.12
C VAL A 61 1.75 -0.59 4.81
N LEU A 62 1.79 -1.72 4.10
CA LEU A 62 2.31 -2.99 4.62
C LEU A 62 3.80 -2.90 4.95
N GLY A 63 4.59 -2.18 4.14
CA GLY A 63 6.00 -1.92 4.40
C GLY A 63 6.22 -1.13 5.68
N ARG A 64 5.44 -0.06 5.89
CA ARG A 64 5.49 0.73 7.12
C ARG A 64 5.03 -0.07 8.34
N LEU A 65 3.97 -0.85 8.21
CA LEU A 65 3.51 -1.76 9.26
C LEU A 65 4.56 -2.83 9.59
N ALA A 66 5.32 -3.30 8.60
CA ALA A 66 6.44 -4.22 8.81
C ALA A 66 7.55 -3.58 9.63
N ASP A 67 7.86 -2.30 9.41
CA ASP A 67 8.85 -1.56 10.20
C ASP A 67 8.41 -1.42 11.68
N GLU A 68 7.12 -1.20 11.92
CA GLU A 68 6.51 -1.09 13.26
C GLU A 68 6.35 -2.44 13.97
N ARG A 69 6.17 -3.53 13.22
CA ARG A 69 5.93 -4.88 13.75
C ARG A 69 7.04 -5.86 13.36
N PRO A 70 8.21 -5.79 14.03
CA PRO A 70 9.34 -6.69 13.77
C PRO A 70 9.00 -8.19 13.67
N PRO A 71 8.14 -8.78 14.54
CA PRO A 71 7.86 -10.21 14.45
C PRO A 71 7.02 -10.60 13.22
N ALA A 72 6.30 -9.65 12.62
CA ALA A 72 5.45 -9.88 11.45
C ALA A 72 6.07 -9.34 10.16
N SER A 73 7.23 -8.67 10.23
CA SER A 73 7.78 -7.90 9.10
C SER A 73 7.95 -8.74 7.84
N GLU A 74 8.58 -9.92 7.94
CA GLU A 74 8.86 -10.75 6.77
C GLU A 74 7.59 -11.15 6.03
N ARG A 75 6.54 -11.50 6.78
CA ARG A 75 5.22 -11.82 6.22
C ARG A 75 4.57 -10.61 5.56
N LEU A 76 4.63 -9.45 6.21
CA LEU A 76 4.05 -8.20 5.69
C LEU A 76 4.78 -7.73 4.42
N LEU A 77 6.10 -7.81 4.38
CA LEU A 77 6.93 -7.47 3.22
C LEU A 77 6.69 -8.43 2.05
N ALA A 78 6.57 -9.74 2.33
CA ALA A 78 6.23 -10.73 1.31
C ALA A 78 4.84 -10.45 0.71
N GLU A 79 3.87 -10.07 1.55
CA GLU A 79 2.55 -9.70 1.08
C GLU A 79 2.57 -8.40 0.26
N ALA A 80 3.26 -7.37 0.73
CA ALA A 80 3.44 -6.11 0.02
C ALA A 80 4.03 -6.33 -1.38
N THR A 81 5.11 -7.10 -1.44
CA THR A 81 5.79 -7.43 -2.70
C THR A 81 4.88 -8.20 -3.64
N ARG A 82 4.10 -9.16 -3.12
CA ARG A 82 3.12 -9.92 -3.92
C ARG A 82 2.06 -9.01 -4.54
N TRP A 83 1.52 -8.07 -3.76
CA TRP A 83 0.51 -7.13 -4.27
C TRP A 83 1.08 -6.20 -5.33
N ILE A 84 2.27 -5.63 -5.08
CA ILE A 84 2.94 -4.75 -6.05
C ILE A 84 3.28 -5.51 -7.33
N ALA A 85 3.82 -6.72 -7.23
CA ALA A 85 4.21 -7.55 -8.38
C ALA A 85 3.00 -8.10 -9.17
N GLY A 86 1.85 -8.25 -8.51
CA GLY A 86 0.60 -8.68 -9.13
C GLY A 86 -0.19 -7.55 -9.79
N ALA A 87 0.20 -6.29 -9.58
CA ALA A 87 -0.47 -5.15 -10.20
C ALA A 87 -0.17 -5.11 -11.72
N PRO A 88 -1.12 -4.70 -12.57
CA PRO A 88 -0.88 -4.54 -14.00
C PRO A 88 0.28 -3.56 -14.30
N ASP A 89 0.54 -2.63 -13.39
CA ASP A 89 1.60 -1.63 -13.44
C ASP A 89 2.88 -2.03 -12.66
N ALA A 90 3.07 -3.31 -12.33
CA ALA A 90 4.20 -3.80 -11.54
C ALA A 90 5.59 -3.47 -12.15
N THR A 91 5.66 -3.21 -13.45
CA THR A 91 6.90 -2.84 -14.15
C THR A 91 7.14 -1.33 -14.19
N THR A 92 6.26 -0.53 -13.57
CA THR A 92 6.49 0.90 -13.43
C THR A 92 7.72 1.16 -12.53
N PRO A 93 8.50 2.21 -12.84
CA PRO A 93 9.64 2.59 -12.00
C PRO A 93 9.21 2.80 -10.54
N ASP A 94 8.05 3.44 -10.31
CA ASP A 94 7.47 3.62 -8.97
C ASP A 94 7.30 2.31 -8.19
N ALA A 95 6.82 1.24 -8.84
CA ALA A 95 6.62 -0.06 -8.19
C ALA A 95 7.96 -0.68 -7.74
N ILE A 96 8.97 -0.60 -8.60
CA ILE A 96 10.32 -1.12 -8.33
C ILE A 96 11.00 -0.31 -7.24
N GLU A 97 10.90 1.02 -7.30
CA GLU A 97 11.44 1.93 -6.29
C GLU A 97 10.79 1.67 -4.94
N LEU A 98 9.47 1.49 -4.89
CA LEU A 98 8.75 1.20 -3.66
C LEU A 98 9.20 -0.11 -3.00
N ILE A 99 9.29 -1.21 -3.77
CA ILE A 99 9.79 -2.50 -3.24
C ILE A 99 11.21 -2.32 -2.70
N THR A 100 12.06 -1.63 -3.44
CA THR A 100 13.48 -1.43 -3.08
C THR A 100 13.62 -0.60 -1.81
N ASP A 101 12.92 0.52 -1.72
CA ASP A 101 12.91 1.43 -0.59
C ASP A 101 12.37 0.74 0.68
N MET A 102 11.26 0.01 0.56
CA MET A 102 10.68 -0.78 1.64
C MET A 102 11.68 -1.81 2.20
N LEU A 103 12.32 -2.60 1.33
CA LEU A 103 13.32 -3.59 1.76
C LEU A 103 14.54 -2.91 2.42
N ASN A 104 15.00 -1.80 1.85
CA ASN A 104 16.12 -1.03 2.42
C ASN A 104 15.81 -0.48 3.81
N ARG A 105 14.60 0.07 4.02
CA ARG A 105 14.17 0.54 5.35
C ARG A 105 14.16 -0.59 6.37
N HIS A 106 13.57 -1.72 6.03
CA HIS A 106 13.50 -2.87 6.92
C HIS A 106 14.89 -3.38 7.32
N GLN A 107 15.81 -3.51 6.36
CA GLN A 107 17.19 -3.94 6.63
C GLN A 107 17.92 -2.96 7.56
N ARG A 108 17.75 -1.65 7.35
CA ARG A 108 18.32 -0.62 8.23
C ARG A 108 17.74 -0.68 9.64
N ALA A 109 16.43 -0.92 9.76
CA ALA A 109 15.77 -1.08 11.05
C ALA A 109 16.27 -2.32 11.80
N ALA A 110 16.42 -3.46 11.09
CA ALA A 110 16.99 -4.67 11.65
C ALA A 110 18.45 -4.49 12.12
N ALA A 111 19.28 -3.81 11.32
CA ALA A 111 20.67 -3.52 11.66
C ALA A 111 20.79 -2.65 12.94
N ARG A 112 19.93 -1.63 13.09
CA ARG A 112 19.91 -0.79 14.31
C ARG A 112 19.59 -1.61 15.56
N ARG A 113 18.54 -2.43 15.49
CA ARG A 113 18.15 -3.30 16.61
C ARG A 113 19.25 -4.29 16.99
N GLY A 114 19.97 -4.84 16.01
CA GLY A 114 21.11 -5.73 16.25
C GLY A 114 22.27 -5.05 16.97
N LEU A 115 22.52 -3.75 16.70
CA LEU A 115 23.52 -2.96 17.42
C LEU A 115 23.09 -2.64 18.85
N GLU A 116 21.81 -2.32 19.06
CA GLU A 116 21.24 -2.00 20.38
C GLU A 116 21.14 -3.24 21.30
N ALA A 117 21.02 -4.44 20.74
CA ALA A 117 20.93 -5.70 21.47
C ALA A 117 22.27 -6.27 21.94
N GLN A 118 23.41 -5.71 21.51
CA GLN A 118 24.73 -6.12 21.99
C GLN A 118 24.99 -5.47 23.36
N PRO A 119 25.06 -6.24 24.47
CA PRO A 119 25.42 -5.66 25.75
C PRO A 119 26.85 -5.13 25.68
N ALA A 120 27.06 -3.89 26.10
CA ALA A 120 28.38 -3.32 26.29
C ALA A 120 29.15 -4.24 27.26
N GLY A 121 30.11 -5.00 26.72
CA GLY A 121 31.01 -5.86 27.48
C GLY A 121 32.05 -5.08 28.24
#